data_AF-A0A2T8X933-F1
#
_entry.id   AF-A0A2T8X933-F1
#
_cell.length_a   1.000
_cell.length_b   1.000
_cell.length_c   1.000
_cell.angle_alpha   90.00
_cell.angle_beta   90.00
_cell.angle_gamma   90.00
#
_symmetry.space_group_name_H-M   'P 1'
#
loop_
_entity.id
_entity.type
_entity.pdbx_description
1 polymer ?
#
loop_
_entity_poly.entity_id
_entity_poly.type
_entity_poly.pdbx_seq_one_letter_code
_entity_poly.pdbx_strand_id
1 'polypeptide(L)' 'MGALYALVMTITMTNGDYQDAVVGIFGNQQQCEAAASEQMGVTNCYPVEGIIHADETPAGYDAKF' A
#
# COMPACT_ATOMS: atom_id res chain seq x y z
N MET A 1 8.11 -9.54 16.12
CA MET A 1 7.96 -8.54 15.03
C MET A 1 6.75 -8.95 14.22
N GLY A 2 5.73 -8.08 14.12
CA GLY A 2 4.50 -8.36 13.37
C GLY A 2 4.64 -7.86 11.93
N ALA A 3 4.10 -8.61 10.97
CA ALA A 3 4.03 -8.17 9.58
C ALA A 3 3.01 -7.03 9.44
N LEU A 4 3.41 -5.96 8.76
CA LEU A 4 2.51 -4.87 8.40
C LEU A 4 1.86 -5.15 7.05
N TYR A 5 0.66 -4.63 6.86
CA TYR A 5 -0.10 -4.78 5.61
C TYR A 5 -0.58 -3.43 5.12
N ALA A 6 -0.28 -3.09 3.87
CA ALA A 6 -0.75 -1.87 3.21
C ALA A 6 -2.04 -2.15 2.47
N LEU A 7 -3.04 -1.29 2.70
CA LEU A 7 -4.25 -1.23 1.91
C LEU A 7 -4.01 -0.27 0.75
N VAL A 8 -4.00 -0.82 -0.45
CA VAL A 8 -3.79 -0.08 -1.69
C VAL A 8 -5.10 0.01 -2.43
N MET A 9 -5.47 1.21 -2.84
CA MET A 9 -6.65 1.50 -3.64
C MET A 9 -6.23 1.88 -5.06
N THR A 10 -6.82 1.21 -6.05
CA THR A 10 -6.65 1.57 -7.46
C THR A 10 -7.70 2.59 -7.86
N ILE A 11 -7.24 3.76 -8.30
CA ILE A 11 -8.06 4.89 -8.73
C ILE A 11 -8.03 4.94 -10.26
N THR A 12 -9.20 4.83 -10.88
CA THR A 12 -9.36 5.07 -12.32
C THR A 12 -9.56 6.56 -12.55
N MET A 13 -8.64 7.18 -13.27
CA MET A 13 -8.66 8.59 -13.61
C MET A 13 -9.54 8.85 -14.84
N THR A 14 -10.08 10.06 -14.95
CA THR A 14 -10.98 10.45 -16.06
C THR A 14 -10.28 10.49 -17.43
N ASN A 15 -8.95 10.50 -17.45
CA ASN A 15 -8.13 10.40 -18.65
C ASN A 15 -7.88 8.95 -19.09
N GLY A 16 -8.40 7.95 -18.36
CA GLY A 16 -8.22 6.53 -18.65
C GLY A 16 -7.04 5.87 -17.97
N ASP A 17 -6.24 6.61 -17.20
CA ASP A 17 -5.12 6.06 -16.44
C ASP A 17 -5.59 5.39 -15.14
N TYR A 18 -4.75 4.51 -14.61
CA TYR A 18 -4.91 3.91 -13.29
C TYR A 18 -3.77 4.37 -12.38
N GLN A 19 -4.11 4.74 -11.15
CA GLN A 19 -3.14 5.09 -10.11
C GLN A 19 -3.39 4.28 -8.85
N ASP A 20 -2.33 3.73 -8.28
CA ASP A 20 -2.41 3.03 -7.00
C ASP A 20 -2.00 3.97 -5.87
N ALA A 21 -2.83 4.03 -4.83
CA ALA A 21 -2.57 4.86 -3.65
C ALA A 21 -2.65 4.00 -2.38
N VAL A 22 -1.67 4.15 -1.49
CA VAL A 22 -1.74 3.56 -0.15
C VAL A 22 -2.68 4.41 0.69
N VAL A 23 -3.79 3.80 1.13
CA VAL A 23 -4.83 4.48 1.93
C VAL A 23 -4.81 4.08 3.40
N GLY A 24 -4.04 3.06 3.79
CA GLY A 24 -3.86 2.68 5.19
C GLY A 24 -2.80 1.59 5.39
N ILE A 25 -2.28 1.50 6.62
CA ILE A 25 -1.33 0.46 7.07
C ILE A 25 -1.92 -0.23 8.31
N PHE A 26 -1.89 -1.56 8.33
CA PHE A 26 -2.50 -2.40 9.36
C PHE A 26 -1.48 -3.37 9.96
N GLY A 27 -1.71 -3.77 11.22
CA GLY A 27 -0.81 -4.67 11.95
C GLY A 27 -0.99 -6.16 11.64
N ASN A 28 -2.01 -6.53 10.86
CA ASN A 28 -2.25 -7.88 10.36
C ASN A 28 -3.17 -7.85 9.13
N GLN A 29 -3.20 -8.98 8.40
CA GLN A 29 -3.95 -9.12 7.16
C GLN A 29 -5.46 -8.98 7.37
N GLN A 30 -6.03 -9.58 8.43
CA GLN A 30 -7.47 -9.58 8.68
C GLN A 30 -8.03 -8.16 8.90
N GLN A 31 -7.28 -7.30 9.59
CA GLN A 31 -7.64 -5.89 9.74
C GLN A 31 -7.60 -5.14 8.41
N CYS A 32 -6.61 -5.41 7.57
CA CYS A 32 -6.53 -4.81 6.25
C CYS A 32 -7.71 -5.24 5.36
N GLU A 33 -8.03 -6.54 5.34
CA GLU A 33 -9.13 -7.08 4.54
C GLU A 33 -10.50 -6.58 5.02
N ALA A 34 -10.69 -6.44 6.34
CA ALA A 34 -11.89 -5.82 6.88
C ALA A 34 -12.05 -4.37 6.36
N ALA A 35 -10.99 -3.57 6.42
CA ALA A 35 -11.01 -2.20 5.91
C ALA A 35 -11.15 -2.13 4.37
N ALA A 36 -10.61 -3.11 3.64
CA ALA A 36 -10.81 -3.26 2.19
C ALA A 36 -12.29 -3.52 1.86
N SER A 37 -12.94 -4.40 2.62
CA SER A 37 -14.34 -4.77 2.40
C SER A 37 -15.33 -3.62 2.66
N GLU A 38 -14.94 -2.62 3.45
CA GLU A 38 -15.76 -1.43 3.71
C GLU A 38 -15.65 -0.38 2.60
N GLN A 39 -14.62 -0.44 1.75
CA GLN A 39 -14.43 0.52 0.66
C GLN A 39 -15.20 0.09 -0.58
N MET A 40 -15.95 1.02 -1.19
CA MET A 40 -16.71 0.79 -2.42
C MET A 40 -15.83 0.74 -3.70
N GLY A 41 -14.53 0.47 -3.58
CA GLY A 41 -13.54 0.57 -4.66
C GLY A 41 -12.68 -0.68 -4.81
N VAL A 42 -11.81 -0.69 -5.84
CA VAL A 42 -10.81 -1.75 -6.02
C VAL A 42 -9.71 -1.54 -4.99
N THR A 43 -9.74 -2.35 -3.95
CA THR A 43 -8.75 -2.30 -2.86
C THR A 43 -8.13 -3.66 -2.63
N ASN A 44 -6.83 -3.68 -2.33
CA ASN A 44 -6.05 -4.90 -2.09
C ASN A 44 -5.10 -4.72 -0.91
N CYS A 45 -4.80 -5.83 -0.23
CA CYS A 45 -3.90 -5.87 0.92
C CYS A 45 -2.57 -6.50 0.54
N TYR A 46 -1.47 -5.77 0.78
CA TYR A 46 -0.13 -6.23 0.47
C TYR A 46 0.74 -6.29 1.72
N PRO A 47 1.54 -7.35 1.91
CA PRO A 47 2.51 -7.39 2.99
C PRO A 47 3.58 -6.31 2.76
N VAL A 48 3.95 -5.61 3.83
CA VAL A 48 4.98 -4.57 3.81
C VAL A 48 6.26 -5.14 4.41
N GLU A 49 7.33 -5.16 3.61
CA GLU A 49 8.65 -5.62 4.04
C GLU A 49 9.30 -4.66 5.04
N GLY A 50 8.96 -3.36 4.96
CA GLY A 50 9.37 -2.32 5.89
C GLY A 50 8.75 -0.96 5.54
N ILE A 51 8.65 -0.07 6.53
CA ILE A 51 8.35 1.34 6.30
C ILE A 51 9.69 2.06 6.14
N ILE A 52 9.85 2.78 5.04
CA ILE A 52 11.03 3.61 4.78
C ILE A 52 10.63 5.03 5.12
N HIS A 53 11.26 5.62 6.13
CA HIS A 53 11.03 7.02 6.45
C HIS A 53 11.67 7.92 5.39
N ALA A 54 11.13 9.13 5.20
CA ALA A 54 11.58 10.02 4.13
C ALA A 54 13.06 10.44 4.25
N ASP A 55 13.65 10.32 5.43
CA ASP A 55 15.06 10.55 5.73
C ASP A 55 15.94 9.29 5.57
N GLU A 56 15.34 8.14 5.28
CA GLU A 56 16.04 6.87 5.12
C GLU A 56 16.26 6.52 3.64
N THR A 57 17.47 6.05 3.31
CA THR A 57 17.73 5.41 2.02
C THR A 57 17.68 3.90 2.19
N PRO A 58 16.72 3.21 1.57
CA PRO A 58 16.60 1.75 1.71
C PRO A 58 17.80 1.05 1.08
N ALA A 59 18.39 0.11 1.82
CA ALA A 59 19.49 -0.71 1.32
C ALA A 59 19.01 -1.55 0.12
N GLY A 60 19.52 -1.24 -1.07
CA GLY A 60 19.12 -1.88 -2.33
C GLY A 60 18.36 -1.00 -3.32
N TYR A 61 18.01 0.24 -2.94
CA TYR A 61 17.47 1.23 -3.88
C TYR A 61 18.60 1.87 -4.69
N ASP A 62 19.02 1.17 -5.74
CA ASP A 62 19.91 1.70 -6.77
C ASP A 62 19.03 2.45 -7.79
N ALA A 63 18.73 3.73 -7.51
CA ALA A 63 18.03 4.59 -8.46
C ALA A 63 18.92 4.83 -9.69
N LYS A 64 18.89 3.89 -10.63
CA LYS A 64 19.48 4.08 -11.95
C LYS A 64 18.56 4.96 -12.76
N PHE A 65 18.96 6.23 -12.87
CA PHE A 65 18.46 7.19 -13.86
C PHE A 65 18.91 6.80 -15.27
#